data_AF-A0A7X2MV24-F1
#
_entry.id   AF-A0A7X2MV24-F1
#
_cell.length_a   1.000
_cell.length_b   1.000
_cell.length_c   1.000
_cell.angle_alpha   90.00
_cell.angle_beta   90.00
_cell.angle_gamma   90.00
#
_symmetry.space_group_name_H-M   'P 1'
#
loop_
_entity.id
_entity.type
_entity.pdbx_description
1 polymer ?
#
loop_
_entity_poly.entity_id
_entity_poly.type
_entity_poly.pdbx_seq_one_letter_code
_entity_poly.pdbx_strand_id
1 'polypeptide(L)' 'RELGLPVIDGVSAAVKMVESLVALGFGTSKHGDLAWPLQKPLSGAFQHLN' A
#
# COMPACT_ATOMS: atom_id res chain seq x y z
N ARG A 1 -29.74 -13.72 -6.66
CA ARG A 1 -28.38 -14.02 -6.16
C ARG A 1 -27.68 -14.77 -7.28
N GLU A 2 -26.76 -14.13 -8.02
CA GLU A 2 -26.35 -14.59 -9.36
C GLU A 2 -25.44 -15.82 -9.37
N LEU A 3 -24.49 -15.95 -8.45
CA LEU A 3 -23.48 -17.03 -8.50
C LEU A 3 -23.51 -18.01 -7.33
N GLY A 4 -24.27 -17.71 -6.26
CA GLY A 4 -24.32 -18.56 -5.05
C GLY A 4 -22.99 -18.69 -4.28
N LEU A 5 -21.96 -17.98 -4.73
CA LEU A 5 -20.59 -17.99 -4.21
C LEU A 5 -20.19 -16.59 -3.72
N PRO A 6 -19.26 -16.47 -2.75
CA PRO A 6 -18.71 -15.18 -2.35
C PRO A 6 -17.82 -14.62 -3.47
N VAL A 7 -18.13 -13.41 -3.92
CA VAL A 7 -17.28 -12.61 -4.83
C VAL A 7 -16.62 -11.52 -4.00
N ILE A 8 -15.29 -11.50 -3.97
CA ILE A 8 -14.52 -10.58 -3.13
C ILE A 8 -14.30 -9.28 -3.89
N ASP A 9 -14.78 -8.17 -3.33
CA ASP A 9 -14.42 -6.82 -3.78
C ASP A 9 -13.04 -6.44 -3.23
N GLY A 10 -12.09 -6.28 -4.14
CA GLY A 10 -10.72 -5.88 -3.81
C GLY A 10 -10.62 -4.50 -3.14
N VAL A 11 -11.54 -3.57 -3.44
CA VAL A 11 -11.54 -2.23 -2.83
C VAL A 11 -11.90 -2.35 -1.35
N SER A 12 -13.06 -2.94 -1.05
CA SER A 12 -13.50 -3.14 0.35
C SER A 12 -12.51 -4.01 1.13
N ALA A 13 -11.97 -5.06 0.51
CA ALA A 13 -10.97 -5.92 1.15
C ALA A 13 -9.67 -5.17 1.48
N ALA A 14 -9.14 -4.36 0.56
CA ALA A 14 -7.93 -3.58 0.79
C ALA A 14 -8.12 -2.53 1.90
N VAL A 15 -9.28 -1.88 1.95
CA VAL A 15 -9.62 -0.94 3.04
C VAL A 15 -9.56 -1.65 4.39
N LYS A 16 -10.21 -2.81 4.52
CA LYS A 16 -10.20 -3.59 5.77
C LYS A 16 -8.81 -4.12 6.14
N MET A 17 -8.00 -4.46 5.16
CA MET A 17 -6.61 -4.88 5.40
C MET A 17 -5.78 -3.73 5.98
N VAL A 18 -5.85 -2.54 5.40
CA VAL A 18 -5.10 -1.37 5.90
C VAL A 18 -5.60 -0.92 7.27
N GLU A 19 -6.91 -0.87 7.49
CA GLU A 19 -7.49 -0.58 8.83
C GLU A 19 -6.93 -1.54 9.89
N SER A 20 -6.85 -2.84 9.57
CA SER A 20 -6.34 -3.86 10.48
C SER A 20 -4.85 -3.67 10.78
N LEU A 21 -4.03 -3.39 9.76
CA LEU A 21 -2.60 -3.10 9.94
C LEU A 21 -2.37 -1.89 10.84
N VAL A 22 -3.13 -0.81 10.62
CA VAL A 22 -3.07 0.41 11.44
C VAL A 22 -3.49 0.12 12.88
N ALA A 23 -4.58 -0.62 13.10
CA ALA A 23 -5.03 -0.99 14.45
C ALA A 23 -4.01 -1.85 15.22
N LEU A 24 -3.25 -2.68 14.50
CA LEU A 24 -2.16 -3.49 15.06
C LEU A 24 -0.85 -2.71 15.23
N GLY A 25 -0.78 -1.45 14.78
CA GLY A 25 0.45 -0.64 14.82
C GLY A 25 1.51 -1.08 13.82
N PHE A 26 1.14 -1.82 12.77
CA PHE A 26 2.05 -2.24 11.73
C PHE A 26 2.12 -1.24 10.57
N GLY A 27 3.33 -1.07 10.03
CA GLY A 27 3.60 -0.33 8.80
C GLY A 27 4.59 -1.08 7.94
N THR A 28 4.83 -0.56 6.72
CA THR A 28 5.83 -1.14 5.83
C THR A 28 7.22 -1.05 6.46
N SER A 29 7.89 -2.21 6.61
CA SER A 29 9.27 -2.26 7.10
C SER A 29 10.17 -1.34 6.28
N LYS A 30 11.04 -0.58 6.95
CA LYS A 30 12.07 0.26 6.32
C LYS A 30 13.47 -0.33 6.40
N HIS A 31 13.54 -1.60 6.77
CA HIS A 31 14.77 -2.38 6.74
C HIS A 31 14.91 -3.11 5.41
N GLY A 32 15.99 -2.86 4.68
CA GLY A 32 16.31 -3.55 3.42
C GLY A 32 15.44 -3.10 2.25
N ASP A 33 14.77 -4.07 1.61
CA ASP A 33 14.15 -3.92 0.28
C ASP A 33 13.07 -2.83 0.18
N LEU A 34 12.43 -2.46 1.29
CA LEU A 34 11.36 -1.46 1.34
C LEU A 34 11.78 -0.17 2.08
N ALA A 35 13.09 0.02 2.27
CA ALA A 35 13.68 1.25 2.79
C ALA A 35 13.27 2.46 1.95
N TRP A 36 13.50 3.66 2.50
CA TRP A 36 13.24 4.89 1.78
C TRP A 36 14.08 4.97 0.49
N PRO A 37 13.57 5.62 -0.56
CA PRO A 37 14.35 5.81 -1.77
C PRO A 37 15.66 6.55 -1.47
N LEU A 38 16.73 6.16 -2.17
CA LEU A 38 18.02 6.86 -2.08
C LEU A 38 17.88 8.29 -2.59
N GLN A 39 18.46 9.23 -1.86
CA GLN A 39 18.46 10.64 -2.22
C GLN A 39 19.30 10.87 -3.47
N LYS A 40 18.64 11.22 -4.57
CA LYS A 40 19.25 11.60 -5.85
C LYS A 40 18.37 12.61 -6.58
N PRO A 41 18.93 13.52 -7.40
CA PRO A 41 18.13 14.43 -8.18
C PRO A 41 17.17 13.67 -9.10
N LEU A 42 15.88 14.03 -9.03
CA LEU A 42 14.86 13.57 -9.94
C LEU A 42 14.53 14.69 -10.93
N SER A 43 14.45 14.34 -12.21
CA SER A 43 14.32 15.32 -13.28
C SER A 43 12.92 15.36 -13.88
N GLY A 44 12.59 16.48 -14.52
CA GLY A 44 11.35 16.64 -15.29
C GLY A 44 10.11 16.52 -14.41
N ALA A 45 9.13 15.75 -14.88
CA ALA A 45 7.86 15.57 -14.17
C ALA A 45 8.03 14.94 -12.77
N PHE A 46 9.14 14.26 -12.48
CA PHE A 46 9.34 13.55 -11.21
C PHE A 46 10.07 14.36 -10.14
N GLN A 47 10.45 15.61 -10.44
CA GLN A 47 11.19 16.49 -9.51
C GLN A 47 10.50 16.70 -8.15
N HIS A 48 9.19 16.42 -8.06
CA HIS A 48 8.37 16.61 -6.87
C HIS A 48 8.02 15.29 -6.14
N LEU A 49 8.49 14.15 -6.64
CA LEU A 49 8.18 12.84 -6.09
C LEU A 49 9.37 12.29 -5.32
N ASN A 50 9.40 12.47 -4.00
CA ASN A 50 10.48 12.11 -3.04
C ASN A 50 11.40 13.28 -2.69
#